data_AF-A0A810PU76-F1
#
_entry.id   AF-A0A810PU76-F1
#
_cell.length_a   1.000
_cell.length_b   1.000
_cell.length_c   1.000
_cell.angle_alpha   90.00
_cell.angle_beta   90.00
_cell.angle_gamma   90.00
#
_symmetry.space_group_name_H-M   'P 1'
#
loop_
_entity.id
_entity.type
_entity.pdbx_description
1 polymer ?
#
loop_
_entity_poly.entity_id
_entity_poly.type
_entity_poly.pdbx_seq_one_letter_code
_entity_poly.pdbx_strand_id
1 'polypeptide(L)'
;MMQQADRQRLTHIYEYCVSIENAIGRFGNGFEAFDSDEDFQHALSFCLLQIGEPGGGLSEEYRRETASRVQWGPMKAMRNMVAHGYGKMDRQIIWETATTDIPASKAFCMEQLGL
;
A
#
# COMPACT_ATOMS: atom_id res chain seq x y z
N MET A 1 13.71 -16.60 -6.69
CA MET A 1 13.78 -16.95 -5.24
C MET A 1 13.84 -15.67 -4.40
N MET A 2 13.05 -15.58 -3.31
CA MET A 2 13.01 -14.39 -2.44
C MET A 2 14.30 -14.23 -1.62
N GLN A 3 14.95 -13.07 -1.71
CA GLN A 3 16.15 -12.75 -0.93
C GLN A 3 15.79 -12.16 0.44
N GLN A 4 16.77 -12.10 1.36
CA GLN A 4 16.55 -11.50 2.68
C GLN A 4 16.11 -10.02 2.59
N ALA A 5 16.68 -9.26 1.67
CA ALA A 5 16.28 -7.88 1.43
C ALA A 5 14.84 -7.78 0.88
N ASP A 6 14.43 -8.71 0.01
CA ASP A 6 13.05 -8.77 -0.50
C ASP A 6 12.07 -9.07 0.63
N ARG A 7 12.41 -10.02 1.51
CA ARG A 7 11.61 -10.36 2.70
C ARG A 7 11.41 -9.15 3.61
N GLN A 8 12.48 -8.41 3.92
CA GLN A 8 12.38 -7.19 4.75
C GLN A 8 11.45 -6.15 4.12
N ARG A 9 11.51 -6.00 2.79
CA ARG A 9 10.63 -5.07 2.06
C ARG A 9 9.17 -5.51 2.09
N LEU A 10 8.88 -6.79 1.92
CA LEU A 10 7.52 -7.32 2.03
C LEU A 10 6.98 -7.19 3.45
N THR A 11 7.81 -7.43 4.48
CA THR A 11 7.43 -7.19 5.87
C THR A 11 7.00 -5.74 6.07
N HIS A 12 7.77 -4.79 5.55
CA HIS A 12 7.43 -3.37 5.61
C HIS A 12 6.10 -3.06 4.89
N ILE A 13 5.90 -3.58 3.67
CA ILE A 13 4.62 -3.41 2.95
C ILE A 13 3.46 -3.96 3.78
N TYR A 14 3.60 -5.17 4.32
CA TYR A 14 2.60 -5.83 5.15
C TYR A 14 2.22 -4.99 6.38
N GLU A 15 3.20 -4.46 7.11
CA GLU A 15 2.98 -3.62 8.29
C GLU A 15 2.16 -2.36 7.97
N TYR A 16 2.40 -1.73 6.82
CA TYR A 16 1.60 -0.58 6.39
C TYR A 16 0.22 -0.97 5.86
N CYS A 17 0.07 -2.14 5.23
CA CYS A 17 -1.25 -2.66 4.91
C CYS A 17 -2.10 -2.89 6.17
N VAL A 18 -1.49 -3.44 7.23
CA VAL A 18 -2.14 -3.60 8.55
C VAL A 18 -2.46 -2.24 9.17
N SER A 19 -1.56 -1.26 9.03
CA SER A 19 -1.81 0.11 9.51
C SER A 19 -3.00 0.78 8.82
N ILE A 20 -3.19 0.56 7.51
CA ILE A 20 -4.37 1.02 6.77
C ILE A 20 -5.65 0.36 7.32
N GLU A 21 -5.65 -0.95 7.48
CA GLU A 21 -6.80 -1.69 8.02
C GLU A 21 -7.17 -1.20 9.43
N ASN A 22 -6.16 -0.98 10.29
CA ASN A 22 -6.37 -0.45 11.63
C ASN A 22 -6.91 0.98 11.61
N ALA A 23 -6.43 1.84 10.70
CA ALA A 23 -6.94 3.20 10.53
C ALA A 23 -8.41 3.17 10.11
N ILE A 24 -8.78 2.33 9.14
CA ILE A 24 -10.17 2.14 8.71
C ILE A 24 -11.05 1.65 9.89
N GLY A 25 -10.56 0.70 10.68
CA GLY A 25 -11.26 0.23 11.87
C GLY A 25 -11.43 1.29 12.97
N ARG A 26 -10.48 2.23 13.07
CA ARG A 26 -10.47 3.30 14.08
C ARG A 26 -11.33 4.51 13.71
N PHE A 27 -11.18 5.02 12.48
CA PHE A 27 -11.79 6.27 12.05
C PHE A 27 -13.16 6.06 11.40
N GLY A 28 -13.39 4.90 10.77
CA GLY A 28 -14.64 4.58 10.10
C GLY A 28 -14.41 3.88 8.76
N ASN A 29 -15.38 3.06 8.37
CA ASN A 29 -15.30 2.20 7.18
C ASN A 29 -16.04 2.75 5.95
N GLY A 30 -16.21 4.06 5.87
CA GLY A 30 -16.91 4.72 4.76
C GLY A 30 -16.12 5.91 4.21
N PHE A 31 -16.31 6.19 2.92
CA PHE A 31 -15.67 7.31 2.24
C PHE A 31 -15.96 8.65 2.91
N GLU A 32 -17.18 8.88 3.40
CA GLU A 32 -17.56 10.13 4.07
C GLU A 32 -16.78 10.37 5.36
N ALA A 33 -16.50 9.32 6.13
CA ALA A 33 -15.67 9.41 7.34
C ALA A 33 -14.22 9.77 6.98
N PHE A 34 -13.72 9.25 5.86
CA PHE A 34 -12.41 9.60 5.32
C PHE A 34 -12.37 11.02 4.76
N ASP A 35 -13.34 11.43 3.94
CA ASP A 35 -13.34 12.73 3.26
C ASP A 35 -13.53 13.91 4.23
N SER A 36 -14.18 13.68 5.37
CA SER A 36 -14.43 14.69 6.39
C SER A 36 -13.35 14.81 7.48
N ASP A 37 -12.36 13.89 7.52
CA ASP A 37 -11.32 13.85 8.55
C ASP A 37 -9.92 13.94 7.94
N GLU A 38 -9.24 15.07 8.19
CA GLU A 38 -7.88 15.31 7.68
C GLU A 38 -6.84 14.36 8.27
N ASP A 39 -6.96 13.96 9.54
CA ASP A 39 -6.03 13.03 10.17
C ASP A 39 -6.17 11.63 9.57
N PHE A 40 -7.39 11.22 9.23
CA PHE A 40 -7.63 9.97 8.51
C PHE A 40 -7.03 10.02 7.09
N GLN A 41 -7.19 11.15 6.39
CA GLN A 41 -6.55 11.38 5.09
C GLN A 41 -5.02 11.29 5.17
N HIS A 42 -4.42 11.94 6.15
CA HIS A 42 -2.98 11.90 6.39
C HIS A 42 -2.51 10.47 6.70
N ALA A 43 -3.24 9.74 7.54
CA ALA A 43 -2.90 8.37 7.92
C ALA A 43 -2.88 7.42 6.72
N LEU A 44 -3.96 7.40 5.91
CA LEU A 44 -4.03 6.50 4.75
C LEU A 44 -2.97 6.86 3.71
N SER A 45 -2.85 8.14 3.39
CA SER A 45 -1.92 8.61 2.38
C SER A 45 -0.46 8.37 2.77
N PHE A 46 -0.10 8.55 4.04
CA PHE A 46 1.22 8.20 4.54
C PHE A 46 1.49 6.70 4.35
N CYS A 47 0.54 5.83 4.70
CA CYS A 47 0.72 4.40 4.50
C CYS A 47 0.87 4.04 3.00
N LEU A 48 0.08 4.65 2.11
CA LEU A 48 0.20 4.42 0.66
C LEU A 48 1.56 4.86 0.11
N LEU A 49 2.13 5.96 0.63
CA LEU A 49 3.50 6.37 0.29
C LEU A 49 4.51 5.28 0.67
N GLN A 50 4.41 4.76 1.89
CA GLN A 50 5.35 3.76 2.41
C GLN A 50 5.20 2.40 1.71
N ILE A 51 3.99 2.04 1.26
CA ILE A 51 3.73 0.80 0.53
C ILE A 51 4.34 0.81 -0.88
N GLY A 52 4.35 1.96 -1.57
CA GLY A 52 4.91 2.04 -2.92
C GLY A 52 6.41 2.30 -3.00
N GLU A 53 7.08 2.63 -1.88
CA GLU A 53 8.54 2.84 -1.80
C GLU A 53 9.37 1.57 -2.13
N PRO A 54 9.04 0.38 -1.60
CA PRO A 54 9.93 -0.78 -1.68
C PRO A 54 9.93 -1.44 -3.06
N GLY A 55 8.95 -1.13 -3.92
CA GLY A 55 8.85 -1.70 -5.27
C GLY A 55 10.07 -1.44 -6.15
N GLY A 56 10.82 -0.36 -5.89
CA GLY A 56 12.10 -0.08 -6.57
C GLY A 56 13.29 -0.86 -6.01
N GLY A 57 13.20 -1.36 -4.78
CA GLY A 57 14.27 -2.07 -4.08
C GLY A 57 14.14 -3.59 -4.06
N LEU A 58 13.04 -4.14 -4.60
CA LEU A 58 12.88 -5.58 -4.80
C LEU A 58 13.79 -6.07 -5.93
N SER A 59 14.39 -7.24 -5.73
CA SER A 59 15.24 -7.89 -6.72
C SER A 59 14.47 -8.10 -8.04
N GLU A 60 15.17 -8.01 -9.17
CA GLU A 60 14.56 -8.19 -10.49
C GLU A 60 13.95 -9.59 -10.63
N GLU A 61 14.64 -10.60 -10.11
CA GLU A 61 14.18 -11.99 -10.09
C GLU A 61 12.84 -12.11 -9.34
N TYR A 62 12.76 -11.58 -8.12
CA TYR A 62 11.53 -11.65 -7.33
C TYR A 62 10.38 -10.88 -7.97
N ARG A 63 10.64 -9.68 -8.53
CA ARG A 63 9.63 -8.91 -9.26
C ARG A 63 9.11 -9.68 -10.48
N ARG A 64 9.99 -10.34 -11.23
CA ARG A 64 9.62 -11.14 -12.41
C ARG A 64 8.78 -12.35 -12.03
N GLU A 65 9.17 -13.06 -10.98
CA GLU A 65 8.45 -14.25 -10.48
C GLU A 65 7.04 -13.91 -9.99
N THR A 66 6.83 -12.71 -9.46
CA THR A 66 5.58 -12.28 -8.83
C THR A 66 4.73 -11.35 -9.69
N ALA A 67 5.20 -10.99 -10.89
CA ALA A 67 4.56 -10.00 -11.77
C ALA A 67 3.14 -10.38 -12.22
N SER A 68 2.79 -11.67 -12.23
CA SER A 68 1.43 -12.14 -12.55
C SER A 68 0.43 -11.93 -11.41
N ARG A 69 0.92 -11.63 -10.20
CA ARG A 69 0.13 -11.52 -8.98
C ARG A 69 0.08 -10.10 -8.43
N VAL A 70 1.19 -9.37 -8.54
CA VAL A 70 1.30 -8.00 -8.04
C VAL A 70 1.88 -7.10 -9.11
N GLN A 71 1.18 -6.00 -9.38
CA GLN A 71 1.63 -4.99 -10.32
C GLN A 71 2.51 -3.95 -9.61
N TRP A 72 3.80 -4.27 -9.47
CA TRP A 72 4.78 -3.42 -8.77
C TRP A 72 4.93 -2.01 -9.40
N GLY A 73 4.76 -1.89 -10.72
CA GLY A 73 4.80 -0.62 -11.44
C GLY A 73 3.69 0.35 -11.00
N PRO A 74 2.41 -0.06 -11.08
CA PRO A 74 1.28 0.66 -10.51
C PRO A 74 1.43 1.04 -9.03
N MET A 75 1.95 0.17 -8.17
CA MET A 75 2.21 0.54 -6.76
C MET A 75 3.20 1.71 -6.64
N LYS A 76 4.27 1.69 -7.43
CA LYS A 76 5.23 2.82 -7.50
C LYS A 76 4.58 4.08 -8.07
N ALA A 77 3.74 3.95 -9.09
CA ALA A 77 3.01 5.07 -9.68
C ALA A 77 2.05 5.71 -8.66
N MET A 78 1.34 4.89 -7.89
CA MET A 78 0.47 5.33 -6.80
C MET A 78 1.24 6.16 -5.77
N ARG A 79 2.38 5.65 -5.26
CA ARG A 79 3.25 6.40 -4.35
C ARG A 79 3.69 7.74 -4.95
N ASN A 80 4.06 7.77 -6.23
CA ASN A 80 4.45 9.03 -6.89
C ASN A 80 3.28 10.01 -6.98
N MET A 81 2.06 9.53 -7.24
CA MET A 81 0.86 10.37 -7.25
C MET A 81 0.58 10.96 -5.87
N VAL A 82 0.68 10.18 -4.79
CA VAL A 82 0.53 10.71 -3.43
C VAL A 82 1.65 11.71 -3.12
N ALA A 83 2.91 11.38 -3.44
CA ALA A 83 4.07 12.20 -3.08
C ALA A 83 4.09 13.58 -3.75
N HIS A 84 3.66 13.65 -5.02
CA HIS A 84 3.71 14.87 -5.81
C HIS A 84 2.35 15.56 -5.95
N GLY A 85 1.28 14.85 -5.61
CA GLY A 85 -0.09 15.27 -5.83
C GLY A 85 -0.94 15.39 -4.58
N TYR A 86 -0.45 15.07 -3.37
CA TYR A 86 -1.24 14.96 -2.13
C TYR A 86 -2.39 15.99 -1.99
N GLY A 87 -2.10 17.29 -2.06
CA GLY A 87 -3.11 18.36 -1.91
C GLY A 87 -4.06 18.56 -3.10
N LYS A 88 -3.86 17.83 -4.19
CA LYS A 88 -4.66 17.84 -5.43
C LYS A 88 -5.12 16.44 -5.83
N MET A 89 -4.76 15.42 -5.05
CA MET A 89 -5.05 14.04 -5.40
C MET A 89 -6.52 13.78 -5.14
N ASP A 90 -7.14 13.06 -6.07
CA ASP A 90 -8.52 12.66 -5.91
C ASP A 90 -8.63 11.75 -4.69
N ARG A 91 -9.35 12.25 -3.67
CA ARG A 91 -9.59 11.54 -2.41
C ARG A 91 -10.31 10.22 -2.64
N GLN A 92 -11.13 10.14 -3.69
CA GLN A 92 -11.78 8.90 -4.08
C GLN A 92 -10.75 7.84 -4.49
N ILE A 93 -9.70 8.22 -5.23
CA ILE A 93 -8.62 7.28 -5.61
C ILE A 93 -7.87 6.78 -4.38
N ILE A 94 -7.53 7.65 -3.43
CA ILE A 94 -6.85 7.25 -2.18
C ILE A 94 -7.70 6.23 -1.42
N TRP A 95 -8.98 6.52 -1.27
CA TRP A 95 -9.92 5.64 -0.58
C TRP A 95 -10.08 4.31 -1.30
N GLU A 96 -10.36 4.33 -2.61
CA GLU A 96 -10.55 3.13 -3.43
C GLU A 96 -9.31 2.22 -3.38
N THR A 97 -8.11 2.79 -3.49
CA THR A 97 -6.87 2.01 -3.35
C THR A 97 -6.77 1.39 -1.96
N ALA A 98 -7.00 2.16 -0.89
CA ALA A 98 -6.91 1.69 0.48
C ALA A 98 -7.93 0.58 0.80
N THR A 99 -9.14 0.63 0.24
CA THR A 99 -10.20 -0.36 0.53
C THR A 99 -10.24 -1.53 -0.44
N THR A 100 -9.67 -1.40 -1.64
CA THR A 100 -9.80 -2.40 -2.71
C THR A 100 -8.48 -3.09 -3.02
N ASP A 101 -7.42 -2.32 -3.26
CA ASP A 101 -6.13 -2.86 -3.72
C ASP A 101 -5.24 -3.32 -2.56
N ILE A 102 -5.24 -2.56 -1.46
CA ILE A 102 -4.41 -2.85 -0.29
C ILE A 102 -4.75 -4.20 0.37
N PRO A 103 -6.03 -4.62 0.52
CA PRO A 103 -6.35 -5.95 1.04
C PRO A 103 -5.71 -7.10 0.23
N ALA A 104 -5.70 -6.99 -1.11
CA ALA A 104 -5.04 -7.96 -1.97
C ALA A 104 -3.52 -7.97 -1.77
N SER A 105 -2.91 -6.78 -1.65
CA SER A 105 -1.48 -6.63 -1.37
C SER A 105 -1.10 -7.22 0.01
N LYS A 106 -1.94 -7.02 1.03
CA LYS A 106 -1.78 -7.62 2.36
C LYS A 106 -1.80 -9.14 2.29
N ALA A 107 -2.81 -9.72 1.65
CA ALA A 107 -2.96 -11.17 1.52
C ALA A 107 -1.75 -11.79 0.80
N PHE A 108 -1.30 -11.15 -0.27
CA PHE A 108 -0.07 -11.55 -0.96
C PHE A 108 1.14 -11.54 -0.02
N CYS A 109 1.36 -10.46 0.73
CA CYS A 109 2.50 -10.39 1.65
C CYS A 109 2.43 -11.45 2.75
N MET A 110 1.24 -11.70 3.32
CA MET A 110 1.06 -12.77 4.33
C MET A 110 1.49 -14.13 3.79
N GLU A 111 1.03 -14.48 2.59
CA GLU A 111 1.38 -15.75 1.95
C GLU A 111 2.91 -15.86 1.71
N GLN A 112 3.53 -14.81 1.17
CA GLN A 112 4.97 -14.84 0.88
C GLN A 112 5.84 -14.85 2.15
N LEU A 113 5.35 -14.28 3.24
CA LEU A 113 6.04 -14.23 4.52
C LEU A 113 5.81 -15.48 5.37
N GLY A 114 4.73 -16.22 5.14
CA GLY A 114 4.31 -17.38 5.92
C GLY A 114 3.58 -17.00 7.22
N LEU A 115 2.73 -15.97 7.15
CA LEU A 115 1.93 -15.43 8.27
C LEU A 115 0.48 -15.91 8.25
#